data_AF-A0AAN6TSL8-F1
#
_entry.id   AF-A0AAN6TSL8-F1
#
_cell.length_a   1.000
_cell.length_b   1.000
_cell.length_c   1.000
_cell.angle_alpha   90.00
_cell.angle_beta   90.00
_cell.angle_gamma   90.00
#
_symmetry.space_group_name_H-M   'P 1'
#
loop_
_entity.id
_entity.type
_entity.pdbx_description
1 polymer ?
#
loop_
_entity_poly.entity_id
_entity_poly.type
_entity_poly.pdbx_seq_one_letter_code
_entity_poly.pdbx_strand_id
1 'polypeptide(L)'
;GAIVLDGGSCESAKAWLPRHPADRCNVRTDLFALGSALQFLITGAESDDDIMRWFHETEPEIERHFRAGELPPADEHACAAVTARCWRQLYTTADQVLADLKAIQAAIARGENPET
;
A
#
# COMPACT_ATOMS: atom_id res chain seq x y z
N GLY A 1 28.79 -16.87 -23.53
CA GLY A 1 28.22 -16.39 -22.26
C GLY A 1 26.72 -16.31 -22.42
N ALA A 2 25.96 -16.87 -21.50
CA ALA A 2 24.50 -16.73 -21.52
C ALA A 2 24.16 -15.34 -20.96
N ILE A 3 23.49 -14.52 -21.77
CA ILE A 3 22.90 -13.27 -21.29
C ILE A 3 21.60 -13.66 -20.59
N VAL A 4 21.61 -13.60 -19.25
CA VAL A 4 20.39 -13.69 -18.44
C VAL A 4 19.73 -12.33 -18.49
N LEU A 5 18.65 -12.22 -19.26
CA LEU A 5 17.75 -11.07 -19.18
C LEU A 5 16.95 -11.25 -17.89
N ASP A 6 17.41 -10.62 -16.81
CA ASP A 6 16.55 -10.20 -15.72
C ASP A 6 15.41 -9.40 -16.36
N GLY A 7 14.21 -9.97 -16.40
CA GLY A 7 13.09 -9.40 -17.12
C GLY A 7 12.56 -8.09 -16.53
N GLY A 8 13.23 -7.45 -15.56
CA GLY A 8 12.88 -6.13 -14.99
C GLY A 8 11.46 -6.01 -14.45
N SER A 9 10.73 -7.13 -14.40
CA SER A 9 9.29 -7.25 -14.13
C SER A 9 9.07 -7.78 -12.72
N CYS A 10 10.04 -7.57 -11.83
CA CYS A 10 9.83 -7.73 -10.40
C CYS A 10 9.22 -6.42 -9.89
N GLU A 11 8.03 -6.54 -9.29
CA GLU A 11 7.39 -5.46 -8.56
C GLU A 11 8.40 -4.88 -7.56
N SER A 12 8.50 -3.54 -7.48
CA SER A 12 9.32 -2.91 -6.45
C SER A 12 8.86 -3.36 -5.06
N ALA A 13 9.78 -3.53 -4.11
CA ALA A 13 9.45 -3.88 -2.72
C ALA A 13 8.34 -3.01 -2.09
N LYS A 14 8.16 -1.80 -2.62
CA LYS A 14 7.11 -0.84 -2.24
C LYS A 14 5.69 -1.30 -2.54
N ALA A 15 5.51 -2.15 -3.55
CA ALA A 15 4.25 -2.75 -3.96
C ALA A 15 4.22 -4.27 -3.71
N TRP A 16 5.33 -4.83 -3.21
CA TRP A 16 5.49 -6.27 -3.05
C TRP A 16 5.17 -6.68 -1.61
N LEU A 17 4.07 -7.41 -1.44
CA LEU A 17 3.76 -8.09 -0.17
C LEU A 17 4.79 -9.21 0.06
N PRO A 18 5.56 -9.21 1.18
CA PRO A 18 6.47 -10.29 1.53
C PRO A 18 5.77 -11.64 1.61
N ARG A 19 6.15 -12.58 0.74
CA ARG A 19 5.47 -13.87 0.60
C ARG A 19 6.41 -14.96 0.07
N HIS A 20 6.05 -16.22 0.33
CA HIS A 20 6.71 -17.39 -0.23
C HIS A 20 5.67 -18.33 -0.90
N PRO A 21 5.86 -18.75 -2.16
CA PRO A 21 6.91 -18.32 -3.09
C PRO A 21 6.67 -16.89 -3.62
N ALA A 22 7.75 -16.17 -3.94
CA ALA A 22 7.75 -14.75 -4.26
C ALA A 22 7.03 -14.38 -5.56
N ASP A 23 6.86 -15.35 -6.46
CA ASP A 23 6.22 -15.25 -7.77
C ASP A 23 4.69 -15.45 -7.74
N ARG A 24 4.12 -15.80 -6.57
CA ARG A 24 2.70 -16.09 -6.44
C ARG A 24 1.89 -14.81 -6.29
N CYS A 25 1.36 -14.29 -7.39
CA CYS A 25 0.36 -13.22 -7.39
C CYS A 25 -1.05 -13.76 -7.07
N ASN A 26 -1.81 -13.04 -6.25
CA ASN A 26 -3.21 -13.31 -5.96
C ASN A 26 -3.91 -12.01 -5.49
N VAL A 27 -5.23 -12.06 -5.31
CA VAL A 27 -6.04 -10.90 -4.89
C VAL A 27 -5.45 -10.19 -3.66
N ARG A 28 -4.86 -10.92 -2.71
CA ARG A 28 -4.25 -10.36 -1.51
C ARG A 28 -3.01 -9.52 -1.80
N THR A 29 -2.22 -9.91 -2.79
CA THR A 29 -1.01 -9.19 -3.21
C THR A 29 -1.39 -7.93 -4.00
N ASP A 30 -2.45 -8.01 -4.82
CA ASP A 30 -3.02 -6.84 -5.50
C ASP A 30 -3.58 -5.82 -4.51
N LEU A 31 -4.27 -6.29 -3.46
CA LEU A 31 -4.79 -5.43 -2.39
C LEU A 31 -3.68 -4.73 -1.61
N PHE A 32 -2.56 -5.42 -1.39
CA PHE A 32 -1.39 -4.80 -0.76
C PHE A 32 -0.80 -3.70 -1.64
N ALA A 33 -0.58 -3.99 -2.93
CA ALA A 33 -0.09 -3.03 -3.91
C ALA A 33 -1.02 -1.82 -4.04
N LEU A 34 -2.34 -2.04 -3.96
CA LEU A 34 -3.35 -0.98 -3.93
C LEU A 34 -3.19 -0.07 -2.72
N GLY A 35 -2.91 -0.62 -1.53
CA GLY A 35 -2.59 0.17 -0.34
C GLY A 35 -1.41 1.11 -0.58
N SER A 36 -0.33 0.59 -1.16
CA SER A 36 0.84 1.39 -1.50
C SER A 36 0.54 2.48 -2.53
N ALA A 37 -0.30 2.18 -3.53
CA ALA A 37 -0.74 3.16 -4.51
C ALA A 37 -1.60 4.27 -3.86
N LEU A 38 -2.50 3.93 -2.94
CA LEU A 38 -3.33 4.89 -2.22
C LEU A 38 -2.47 5.85 -1.37
N GLN A 39 -1.49 5.33 -0.64
CA GLN A 39 -0.54 6.16 0.11
C GLN A 39 0.18 7.14 -0.82
N PHE A 40 0.71 6.64 -1.94
CA PHE A 40 1.45 7.45 -2.90
C PHE A 40 0.59 8.54 -3.56
N LEU A 41 -0.66 8.21 -3.92
CA LEU A 41 -1.59 9.17 -4.53
C LEU A 41 -2.00 10.29 -3.57
N ILE A 42 -2.06 10.01 -2.26
CA ILE A 42 -2.59 10.94 -1.26
C ILE A 42 -1.48 11.83 -0.68
N THR A 43 -0.36 11.25 -0.30
CA THR A 43 0.79 12.01 0.23
C THR A 43 1.53 12.75 -0.88
N GLY A 44 1.39 12.31 -2.14
CA GLY A 44 2.11 12.87 -3.28
C GLY A 44 3.53 12.30 -3.38
N ALA A 45 4.08 12.33 -4.59
CA ALA A 45 5.38 11.71 -4.89
C ALA A 45 6.61 12.48 -4.37
N GLU A 46 6.43 13.75 -3.95
CA GLU A 46 7.50 14.72 -3.67
C GLU A 46 7.48 15.26 -2.22
N SER A 47 6.75 14.63 -1.30
CA SER A 47 6.82 15.02 0.11
C SER A 47 8.15 14.53 0.71
N ASP A 48 8.99 15.45 1.15
CA ASP A 48 10.21 15.21 1.97
C ASP A 48 9.85 14.76 3.41
N ASP A 49 8.62 14.28 3.62
CA ASP A 49 8.09 13.90 4.93
C ASP A 49 8.56 12.51 5.34
N ASP A 50 8.71 12.32 6.65
CA ASP A 50 9.15 11.08 7.31
C ASP A 50 8.31 9.84 6.94
N ILE A 51 7.12 10.05 6.37
CA ILE A 51 6.20 9.00 5.90
C ILE A 51 6.72 8.29 4.65
N MET A 52 7.35 9.03 3.74
CA MET A 52 8.00 8.45 2.58
C MET A 52 9.37 7.87 2.91
N ARG A 53 9.93 8.14 4.10
CA ARG A 53 11.24 7.64 4.51
C ARG A 53 11.34 6.11 4.35
N TRP A 54 10.30 5.38 4.75
CA TRP A 54 10.24 3.93 4.53
C TRP A 54 10.21 3.54 3.05
N PHE A 55 9.55 4.33 2.20
CA PHE A 55 9.59 4.14 0.75
C PHE A 55 10.93 4.54 0.13
N HIS A 56 11.83 5.20 0.87
CA HIS A 56 13.22 5.47 0.48
C HIS A 56 14.23 4.48 1.10
N GLU A 57 13.78 3.59 1.99
CA GLU A 57 14.60 2.52 2.56
C GLU A 57 14.88 1.40 1.54
N THR A 58 15.85 0.55 1.86
CA THR A 58 16.20 -0.58 0.99
C THR A 58 15.11 -1.65 1.01
N GLU A 59 14.97 -2.41 -0.09
CA GLU A 59 13.97 -3.48 -0.21
C GLU A 59 13.93 -4.46 0.99
N PRO A 60 15.08 -4.90 1.56
CA PRO A 60 15.10 -5.77 2.74
C PRO A 60 14.57 -5.10 4.02
N GLU A 61 14.75 -3.79 4.18
CA GLU A 61 14.26 -3.04 5.34
C GLU A 61 12.74 -2.87 5.27
N ILE A 62 12.23 -2.51 4.09
CA ILE A 62 10.79 -2.47 3.79
C ILE A 62 10.14 -3.82 4.10
N GLU A 63 10.75 -4.91 3.63
CA GLU A 63 10.26 -6.27 3.92
C GLU A 63 10.26 -6.58 5.43
N ARG A 64 11.31 -6.19 6.16
CA ARG A 64 11.39 -6.38 7.62
C ARG A 64 10.23 -5.68 8.32
N HIS A 65 9.94 -4.43 7.97
CA HIS A 65 8.87 -3.65 8.57
C HIS A 65 7.50 -4.30 8.35
N PHE A 66 7.20 -4.67 7.10
CA PHE A 66 5.94 -5.35 6.80
C PHE A 66 5.81 -6.72 7.48
N ARG A 67 6.90 -7.50 7.57
CA ARG A 67 6.91 -8.76 8.34
C ARG A 67 6.70 -8.56 9.84
N ALA A 68 7.18 -7.46 10.39
CA ALA A 68 6.95 -7.07 11.78
C ALA A 68 5.52 -6.53 12.01
N GLY A 69 4.71 -6.36 10.96
CA GLY A 69 3.38 -5.75 11.04
C GLY A 69 3.43 -4.24 11.30
N GLU A 70 4.62 -3.65 11.20
CA GLU A 70 4.81 -2.22 11.29
C GLU A 70 4.38 -1.62 9.94
N LEU A 71 3.55 -0.59 10.00
CA LEU A 71 3.11 0.15 8.81
C LEU A 71 3.77 1.52 8.83
N PRO A 72 4.08 2.10 7.66
CA PRO A 72 4.51 3.48 7.64
C PRO A 72 3.41 4.34 8.29
N PRO A 73 3.79 5.41 8.99
CA PRO A 73 2.81 6.34 9.51
C PRO A 73 2.01 6.86 8.32
N ALA A 74 0.73 6.52 8.24
CA ALA A 74 -0.16 7.21 7.30
C ALA A 74 -0.52 8.53 7.98
N ASP A 75 -0.40 9.66 7.26
CA ASP A 75 -0.96 10.93 7.71
C ASP A 75 -2.42 10.74 8.16
N GLU A 76 -2.91 11.63 9.02
CA GLU A 76 -4.35 11.82 9.18
C GLU A 76 -4.92 12.30 7.84
N HIS A 77 -5.29 11.34 7.01
CA HIS A 77 -5.96 11.56 5.74
C HIS A 77 -7.17 10.64 5.63
N ALA A 78 -8.18 11.10 4.89
CA ALA A 78 -9.48 10.44 4.79
C ALA A 78 -9.45 8.95 4.39
N CYS A 79 -8.37 8.48 3.76
CA CYS A 79 -8.21 7.08 3.33
C CYS A 79 -7.18 6.30 4.16
N ALA A 80 -6.56 6.86 5.20
CA ALA A 80 -5.50 6.22 5.97
C ALA A 80 -5.94 4.87 6.54
N ALA A 81 -7.19 4.81 7.02
CA ALA A 81 -7.80 3.57 7.50
C ALA A 81 -7.94 2.51 6.40
N VAL A 82 -8.29 2.91 5.18
CA VAL A 82 -8.40 1.99 4.02
C VAL A 82 -7.03 1.50 3.61
N THR A 83 -6.05 2.39 3.50
CA THR A 83 -4.64 2.07 3.20
C THR A 83 -4.08 1.05 4.21
N ALA A 84 -4.27 1.30 5.51
CA ALA A 84 -3.80 0.39 6.55
C ALA A 84 -4.50 -0.98 6.50
N ARG A 85 -5.81 -1.02 6.20
CA ARG A 85 -6.56 -2.28 6.02
C ARG A 85 -6.06 -3.09 4.82
N CYS A 86 -5.68 -2.44 3.72
CA CYS A 86 -5.05 -3.05 2.56
C CYS A 86 -3.72 -3.73 2.93
N TRP A 87 -2.82 -3.02 3.62
CA TRP A 87 -1.53 -3.58 4.04
C TRP A 87 -1.65 -4.69 5.09
N ARG A 88 -2.60 -4.56 6.03
CA ARG A 88 -2.90 -5.60 7.04
C ARG A 88 -3.67 -6.78 6.49
N GLN A 89 -4.02 -6.77 5.20
CA GLN A 89 -4.71 -7.87 4.53
C GLN A 89 -6.09 -8.14 5.15
N LEU A 90 -6.77 -7.07 5.59
CA LEU A 90 -8.11 -7.14 6.20
C LEU A 90 -9.23 -7.17 5.15
N TYR A 91 -8.89 -6.89 3.89
CA TYR A 91 -9.79 -7.10 2.76
C TYR A 91 -9.52 -8.43 2.09
N THR A 92 -10.60 -9.03 1.59
CA THR A 92 -10.57 -10.27 0.81
C THR A 92 -10.86 -10.03 -0.67
N THR A 93 -11.46 -8.88 -1.00
CA THR A 93 -11.87 -8.51 -2.36
C THR A 93 -11.68 -7.01 -2.60
N ALA A 94 -11.52 -6.62 -3.87
CA ALA A 94 -11.47 -5.22 -4.26
C ALA A 94 -12.81 -4.49 -4.05
N ASP A 95 -13.94 -5.21 -4.08
CA ASP A 95 -15.27 -4.62 -3.85
C ASP A 95 -15.40 -4.06 -2.43
N GLN A 96 -14.79 -4.71 -1.43
CA GLN A 96 -14.76 -4.19 -0.05
C GLN A 96 -13.99 -2.87 0.04
N VAL A 97 -12.85 -2.77 -0.66
CA VAL A 97 -12.07 -1.52 -0.73
C VAL A 97 -12.90 -0.43 -1.41
N LEU A 98 -13.54 -0.75 -2.53
CA LEU A 98 -14.36 0.19 -3.28
C LEU A 98 -15.56 0.69 -2.46
N ALA A 99 -16.19 -0.18 -1.67
CA ALA A 99 -17.30 0.20 -0.80
C ALA A 99 -16.85 1.23 0.25
N ASP A 100 -15.72 1.00 0.91
CA ASP A 100 -15.18 1.92 1.91
C ASP A 100 -14.74 3.26 1.28
N LEU A 101 -14.11 3.23 0.11
CA LEU A 101 -13.74 4.45 -0.63
C LEU A 101 -14.98 5.26 -1.05
N LYS A 102 -16.07 4.61 -1.47
CA LYS A 102 -17.35 5.29 -1.78
C LYS A 102 -17.97 5.90 -0.53
N ALA A 103 -17.89 5.23 0.62
CA ALA A 103 -18.38 5.78 1.88
C ALA A 103 -17.63 7.06 2.27
N ILE A 104 -16.29 7.04 2.14
CA ILE A 104 -15.43 8.22 2.36
C ILE A 104 -15.80 9.34 1.38
N GLN A 105 -15.92 9.03 0.08
CA GLN A 105 -16.30 10.02 -0.93
C GLN A 105 -17.66 10.67 -0.62
N ALA A 106 -18.63 9.87 -0.17
CA ALA A 106 -19.95 10.38 0.19
C ALA A 106 -19.92 11.23 1.46
N ALA A 107 -19.12 10.88 2.46
CA ALA A 107 -18.91 11.67 3.68
C ALA A 107 -18.30 13.04 3.35
N ILE A 108 -17.24 13.06 2.52
CA ILE A 108 -16.61 14.29 2.03
C ILE A 108 -17.63 15.15 1.27
N ALA A 109 -18.45 14.55 0.41
CA ALA A 109 -19.48 15.27 -0.34
C ALA A 109 -20.58 15.88 0.57
N ARG A 110 -20.79 15.31 1.77
CA ARG A 110 -21.70 15.85 2.79
C ARG A 110 -21.02 16.88 3.73
N GLY A 111 -19.71 17.08 3.62
CA GLY A 111 -18.94 17.95 4.51
C GLY A 111 -18.66 17.32 5.88
N GLU A 112 -18.80 16.00 6.01
CA GLU A 112 -18.41 15.25 7.21
C GLU A 112 -16.89 15.06 7.23
N ASN A 113 -16.27 15.07 8.42
CA ASN A 113 -14.88 14.65 8.53
C ASN A 113 -14.82 13.12 8.56
N PRO A 114 -14.26 12.44 7.54
CA PRO A 114 -14.14 10.98 7.51
C PRO A 114 -13.17 10.40 8.56
N GLU A 115 -12.55 11.25 9.38
CA GLU A 115 -11.58 10.89 10.44
C GLU A 115 -12.23 10.53 11.79
N THR A 116 -13.56 10.59 11.91
CA THR A 116 -14.34 10.29 13.14
C THR A 116 -15.05 8.95 13.06
#